data_AF-A0A8T4VZA3-F1
#
_entry.id   AF-A0A8T4VZA3-F1
#
_cell.length_a   1.000
_cell.length_b   1.000
_cell.length_c   1.000
_cell.angle_alpha   90.00
_cell.angle_beta   90.00
_cell.angle_gamma   90.00
#
_symmetry.space_group_name_H-M   'P 1'
#
loop_
_entity.id
_entity.type
_entity.pdbx_description
1 polymer ?
#
loop_
_entity_poly.entity_id
_entity_poly.type
_entity_poly.pdbx_seq_one_letter_code
_entity_poly.pdbx_strand_id
1 'polypeptide(L)'
;MNPNRVDFVIDLTYGILIFIAIALILVVETIVGIAFGLGVLASYVVHIGWKMARFDPDWMTKDVAQEVEQSVTAEVEETINQEMDDVSKQVEEKVSEEVGETVEETINDEIDEVAKQVEEKVSEEVGEDVAEEVEVRVSEEVEDTVSEEVGEVMDKVVESEETETPEEKTDTRAEESETDEE
;
A
#
# COMPACT_ATOMS: atom_id res chain seq x y z
N MET A 1 -39.42 41.83 -15.33
CA MET A 1 -40.26 42.24 -16.49
C MET A 1 -39.49 41.91 -17.75
N ASN A 2 -40.12 41.32 -18.77
CA ASN A 2 -39.42 41.02 -20.02
C ASN A 2 -38.99 42.34 -20.68
N PRO A 3 -37.69 42.54 -21.01
CA PRO A 3 -37.19 43.81 -21.57
C PRO A 3 -37.94 44.19 -22.86
N ASN A 4 -38.27 43.20 -23.69
CA ASN A 4 -39.06 43.39 -24.91
C ASN A 4 -40.48 43.93 -24.67
N ARG A 5 -41.07 43.70 -23.49
CA ARG A 5 -42.40 44.22 -23.15
C ARG A 5 -42.35 45.67 -22.68
N VAL A 6 -41.28 46.06 -21.99
CA VAL A 6 -41.08 47.44 -21.54
C VAL A 6 -40.89 48.34 -22.74
N ASP A 7 -40.10 47.88 -23.72
CA ASP A 7 -39.82 48.58 -24.96
C ASP A 7 -41.07 48.83 -25.80
N PHE A 8 -41.88 47.79 -25.96
CA PHE A 8 -43.17 47.90 -26.66
C PHE A 8 -44.12 48.91 -26.00
N VAL A 9 -44.19 48.94 -24.66
CA VAL A 9 -45.06 49.88 -23.93
C VAL A 9 -44.58 51.31 -24.08
N ILE A 10 -43.27 51.53 -24.07
CA ILE A 10 -42.67 52.85 -24.27
C ILE A 10 -42.96 53.35 -25.69
N ASP A 11 -42.72 52.53 -26.71
CA ASP A 11 -42.97 52.89 -28.11
C ASP A 11 -44.45 53.16 -28.38
N LEU A 12 -45.35 52.36 -27.80
CA LEU A 12 -46.80 52.59 -27.86
C LEU A 12 -47.19 53.93 -27.21
N THR A 13 -46.58 54.26 -26.07
CA THR A 13 -46.86 55.50 -25.34
C THR A 13 -46.42 56.72 -26.16
N TYR A 14 -45.22 56.69 -26.74
CA TYR A 14 -44.75 57.77 -27.61
C TYR A 14 -45.58 57.88 -28.90
N GLY A 15 -46.01 56.75 -29.48
CA GLY A 15 -46.93 56.74 -30.63
C GLY A 15 -48.26 57.44 -30.32
N ILE A 16 -48.85 57.17 -29.16
CA ILE A 16 -50.08 57.84 -28.69
C ILE A 16 -49.83 59.35 -28.47
N LEU A 17 -48.70 59.72 -27.85
CA LEU A 17 -48.34 61.11 -27.62
C LEU A 17 -48.14 61.89 -28.92
N ILE A 18 -47.52 61.27 -29.93
CA ILE A 18 -47.37 61.87 -31.27
C ILE A 18 -48.73 62.04 -31.95
N PHE A 19 -49.63 61.05 -31.84
CA PHE A 19 -50.98 61.16 -32.38
C PHE A 19 -51.76 62.32 -31.72
N ILE A 20 -51.65 62.47 -30.40
CA ILE A 20 -52.23 63.60 -29.65
C ILE A 20 -51.62 64.92 -30.12
N ALA A 21 -50.30 64.98 -30.34
CA ALA A 21 -49.63 66.17 -30.87
C ALA A 21 -50.22 66.59 -32.23
N ILE A 22 -50.40 65.64 -33.14
CA ILE A 22 -51.00 65.88 -34.48
C ILE A 22 -52.45 66.36 -34.35
N ALA A 23 -53.24 65.74 -33.48
CA ALA A 23 -54.63 66.16 -33.24
C ALA A 23 -54.72 67.60 -32.70
N LEU A 24 -53.81 67.99 -31.79
CA LEU A 24 -53.73 69.36 -31.27
C LEU A 24 -53.35 70.38 -32.34
N ILE A 25 -52.45 70.03 -33.27
CA ILE A 25 -52.10 70.87 -34.43
C ILE A 25 -53.33 71.11 -35.31
N LEU A 26 -54.19 70.11 -35.50
CA LEU A 26 -55.34 70.19 -36.40
C LEU A 26 -56.57 70.88 -35.79
N VAL A 27 -56.75 70.82 -34.47
CA VAL A 27 -58.00 71.23 -33.80
C VAL A 27 -57.85 72.51 -32.96
N VAL A 28 -56.67 72.76 -32.38
CA VAL A 28 -56.48 73.85 -31.42
C VAL A 28 -55.68 74.98 -32.06
N GLU A 29 -54.34 74.87 -32.08
CA GLU A 29 -53.45 75.86 -32.68
C GLU A 29 -52.14 75.18 -33.10
N THR A 30 -51.60 75.58 -34.26
CA THR A 30 -50.36 75.03 -34.81
C THR A 30 -49.16 75.21 -33.87
N ILE A 31 -49.05 76.35 -33.18
CA ILE A 31 -47.92 76.66 -32.30
C ILE A 31 -47.92 75.75 -31.06
N VAL A 32 -49.09 75.52 -30.45
CA VAL A 32 -49.24 74.68 -29.26
C VAL A 32 -48.92 73.22 -29.59
N GLY A 33 -49.42 72.72 -30.71
CA GLY A 33 -49.15 71.36 -31.15
C GLY A 33 -47.68 71.12 -31.52
N ILE A 34 -47.01 72.10 -32.14
CA ILE A 34 -45.56 72.05 -32.40
C ILE A 34 -44.76 72.04 -31.11
N ALA A 35 -45.07 72.91 -30.13
CA ALA A 35 -44.36 72.97 -28.86
C ALA A 35 -44.49 71.65 -28.07
N PHE A 36 -45.70 71.07 -28.05
CA PHE A 36 -45.95 69.77 -27.42
C PHE A 36 -45.20 68.63 -28.14
N GLY A 37 -45.25 68.58 -29.48
CA GLY A 37 -44.54 67.58 -30.27
C GLY A 37 -43.02 67.63 -30.07
N LEU A 38 -42.43 68.83 -30.01
CA LEU A 38 -41.00 69.01 -29.71
C LEU A 38 -40.63 68.58 -28.29
N GLY A 39 -41.50 68.81 -27.30
CA GLY A 39 -41.30 68.34 -25.93
C GLY A 39 -41.32 66.81 -25.83
N VAL A 40 -42.26 66.15 -26.50
CA VAL A 40 -42.35 64.68 -26.58
C VAL A 40 -41.10 64.10 -27.26
N LEU A 41 -40.65 64.73 -28.36
CA LEU A 41 -39.43 64.31 -29.07
C LEU A 41 -38.18 64.46 -28.20
N ALA A 42 -38.03 65.58 -27.49
CA ALA A 42 -36.90 65.81 -26.58
C ALA A 42 -36.89 64.79 -25.43
N SER A 43 -38.06 64.49 -24.86
CA SER A 43 -38.21 63.43 -23.85
C SER A 43 -37.79 62.06 -24.39
N TYR A 44 -38.18 61.72 -25.61
CA TYR A 44 -37.81 60.45 -26.26
C TYR A 44 -36.29 60.32 -26.43
N VAL A 45 -35.60 61.38 -26.87
CA VAL A 45 -34.14 61.38 -27.00
C VAL A 45 -33.44 61.18 -25.66
N VAL A 46 -33.88 61.88 -24.61
CA VAL A 46 -33.34 61.71 -23.25
C VAL A 46 -33.56 60.28 -22.75
N HIS A 47 -34.75 59.71 -23.01
CA HIS A 47 -35.08 58.36 -22.62
C HIS A 47 -34.22 57.31 -23.35
N ILE A 48 -34.00 57.46 -24.66
CA ILE A 48 -33.09 56.60 -25.43
C ILE A 48 -31.66 56.72 -24.92
N GLY A 49 -31.18 57.93 -24.67
CA GLY A 49 -29.83 58.15 -24.13
C GLY A 49 -29.63 57.46 -22.79
N TRP A 50 -30.63 57.56 -21.90
CA TRP A 50 -30.63 56.84 -20.62
C TRP A 50 -30.68 55.32 -20.80
N LYS A 51 -31.46 54.83 -21.76
CA LYS A 51 -31.56 53.41 -22.08
C LYS A 51 -30.25 52.87 -22.66
N MET A 52 -29.66 53.52 -23.64
CA MET A 52 -28.35 53.13 -24.19
C MET A 52 -27.25 53.16 -23.13
N ALA A 53 -27.24 54.17 -22.26
CA ALA A 53 -26.31 54.24 -21.13
C ALA A 53 -26.57 53.18 -20.05
N ARG A 54 -27.71 52.50 -20.07
CA ARG A 54 -28.01 51.39 -19.16
C ARG A 54 -27.64 50.03 -19.75
N PHE A 55 -27.70 49.88 -21.07
CA PHE A 55 -27.46 48.60 -21.75
C PHE A 55 -25.98 48.31 -22.05
N ASP A 56 -25.09 49.29 -21.92
CA ASP A 56 -23.63 49.08 -22.00
C ASP A 56 -22.88 50.01 -21.04
N PRO A 57 -22.69 49.58 -19.78
CA PRO A 57 -21.48 50.05 -19.13
C PRO A 57 -20.78 48.88 -18.46
N ASP A 58 -19.47 48.99 -18.36
CA ASP A 58 -18.55 48.00 -17.81
C ASP A 58 -18.96 47.41 -16.44
N TRP A 59 -19.98 47.95 -15.76
CA TRP A 59 -20.53 47.40 -14.52
C TRP A 59 -21.20 46.03 -14.71
N MET A 60 -22.02 45.81 -15.75
CA MET A 60 -22.68 44.51 -15.94
C MET A 60 -21.71 43.42 -16.35
N THR A 61 -20.72 43.75 -17.17
CA THR A 61 -19.69 42.79 -17.57
C THR A 61 -18.77 42.45 -16.40
N LYS A 62 -18.46 43.41 -15.53
CA LYS A 62 -17.70 43.16 -14.29
C LYS A 62 -18.47 42.31 -13.29
N ASP A 63 -19.75 42.61 -13.04
CA ASP A 63 -20.56 41.85 -12.10
C ASP A 63 -20.71 40.39 -12.56
N VAL A 64 -21.02 40.17 -13.85
CA VAL A 64 -21.11 38.82 -14.41
C VAL A 64 -19.75 38.12 -14.42
N ALA A 65 -18.68 38.82 -14.79
CA ALA A 65 -17.34 38.25 -14.76
C ALA A 65 -16.94 37.83 -13.35
N GLN A 66 -17.24 38.64 -12.34
CA GLN A 66 -16.94 38.35 -10.95
C GLN A 66 -17.80 37.19 -10.41
N GLU A 67 -19.09 37.14 -10.76
CA GLU A 67 -19.97 36.04 -10.36
C GLU A 67 -19.54 34.71 -11.00
N VAL A 68 -19.19 34.72 -12.29
CA VAL A 68 -18.65 33.56 -13.00
C VAL A 68 -17.30 33.14 -12.42
N GLU A 69 -16.39 34.09 -12.17
CA GLU A 69 -15.09 33.80 -11.56
C GLU A 69 -15.26 33.12 -10.20
N GLN A 70 -16.13 33.66 -9.32
CA GLN A 70 -16.38 33.07 -8.02
C GLN A 70 -17.05 31.70 -8.10
N SER A 71 -18.08 31.54 -8.95
CA SER A 71 -18.79 30.26 -9.09
C SER A 71 -17.85 29.18 -9.65
N VAL A 72 -17.10 29.50 -10.72
CA VAL A 72 -16.21 28.54 -11.36
C VAL A 72 -15.04 28.20 -10.45
N THR A 73 -14.43 29.16 -9.77
CA THR A 73 -13.35 28.87 -8.82
C THR A 73 -13.84 27.97 -7.68
N ALA A 74 -15.00 28.24 -7.10
CA ALA A 74 -15.55 27.42 -6.02
C ALA A 74 -15.90 26.00 -6.49
N GLU A 75 -16.61 25.85 -7.62
CA GLU A 75 -16.98 24.53 -8.15
C GLU A 75 -15.76 23.71 -8.56
N VAL A 76 -14.76 24.35 -9.18
CA VAL A 76 -13.51 23.67 -9.57
C VAL A 76 -12.69 23.26 -8.34
N GLU A 77 -12.58 24.12 -7.33
CA GLU A 77 -11.86 23.80 -6.09
C GLU A 77 -12.54 22.64 -5.34
N GLU A 78 -13.87 22.64 -5.24
CA GLU A 78 -14.61 21.55 -4.62
C GLU A 78 -14.45 20.22 -5.38
N THR A 79 -14.59 20.26 -6.71
CA THR A 79 -14.46 19.07 -7.56
C THR A 79 -13.05 18.48 -7.48
N ILE A 80 -12.01 19.33 -7.57
CA ILE A 80 -10.62 18.88 -7.49
C ILE A 80 -10.30 18.28 -6.12
N ASN A 81 -10.79 18.89 -5.03
CA ASN A 81 -10.57 18.34 -3.69
C ASN A 81 -11.24 16.98 -3.51
N GLN A 82 -12.47 16.81 -4.00
CA GLN A 82 -13.16 15.51 -3.95
C GLN A 82 -12.44 14.45 -4.79
N GLU A 83 -12.06 14.76 -6.03
CA GLU A 83 -11.30 13.83 -6.86
C GLU A 83 -9.94 13.46 -6.23
N MET A 84 -9.25 14.42 -5.62
CA MET A 84 -7.98 14.16 -4.91
C MET A 84 -8.16 13.23 -3.71
N ASP A 85 -9.23 13.41 -2.93
CA ASP A 85 -9.55 12.53 -1.81
C ASP A 85 -9.86 11.09 -2.27
N ASP A 86 -10.61 10.94 -3.36
CA ASP A 86 -10.92 9.62 -3.92
C ASP A 86 -9.68 8.93 -4.50
N VAL A 87 -8.80 9.69 -5.16
CA VAL A 87 -7.50 9.18 -5.62
C VAL A 87 -6.65 8.75 -4.43
N SER A 88 -6.58 9.55 -3.36
CA SER A 88 -5.81 9.21 -2.17
C SER A 88 -6.30 7.90 -1.54
N LYS A 89 -7.62 7.71 -1.43
CA LYS A 89 -8.20 6.46 -0.90
C LYS A 89 -7.91 5.26 -1.79
N GLN A 90 -8.06 5.39 -3.12
CA GLN A 90 -7.74 4.31 -4.04
C GLN A 90 -6.26 3.91 -4.00
N VAL A 91 -5.36 4.89 -3.86
CA VAL A 91 -3.93 4.63 -3.70
C VAL A 91 -3.66 3.92 -2.38
N GLU A 92 -4.24 4.38 -1.28
CA GLU A 92 -4.07 3.75 0.04
C GLU A 92 -4.57 2.31 0.04
N GLU A 93 -5.76 2.05 -0.51
CA GLU A 93 -6.34 0.72 -0.62
C GLU A 93 -5.47 -0.21 -1.47
N LYS A 94 -5.09 0.22 -2.69
CA LYS A 94 -4.23 -0.60 -3.57
C LYS A 94 -2.86 -0.88 -2.98
N VAL A 95 -2.24 0.12 -2.36
CA VAL A 95 -0.93 -0.07 -1.73
C VAL A 95 -1.06 -1.01 -0.53
N SER A 96 -2.08 -0.84 0.30
CA SER A 96 -2.27 -1.72 1.45
C SER A 96 -2.56 -3.16 1.05
N GLU A 97 -3.40 -3.37 0.03
CA GLU A 97 -3.81 -4.71 -0.40
C GLU A 97 -2.71 -5.37 -1.23
N GLU A 98 -2.31 -4.79 -2.36
CA GLU A 98 -1.37 -5.45 -3.26
C GLU A 98 0.05 -5.53 -2.68
N VAL A 99 0.56 -4.43 -2.10
CA VAL A 99 1.93 -4.42 -1.56
C VAL A 99 1.96 -5.15 -0.22
N GLY A 100 0.96 -4.95 0.64
CA GLY A 100 0.88 -5.66 1.92
C GLY A 100 0.86 -7.17 1.73
N GLU A 101 -0.06 -7.68 0.91
CA GLU A 101 -0.22 -9.11 0.65
C GLU A 101 1.01 -9.70 -0.06
N THR A 102 1.51 -9.03 -1.09
CA THR A 102 2.67 -9.52 -1.86
C THR A 102 3.94 -9.57 -0.99
N VAL A 103 4.15 -8.55 -0.15
CA VAL A 103 5.32 -8.51 0.75
C VAL A 103 5.19 -9.57 1.83
N GLU A 104 4.00 -9.76 2.40
CA GLU A 104 3.77 -10.79 3.42
C GLU A 104 3.96 -12.20 2.83
N GLU A 105 3.41 -12.49 1.66
CA GLU A 105 3.57 -13.78 0.98
C GLU A 105 5.05 -14.03 0.63
N THR A 106 5.71 -13.07 -0.03
CA THR A 106 7.11 -13.22 -0.45
C THR A 106 8.06 -13.41 0.73
N ILE A 107 7.87 -12.67 1.82
CA ILE A 107 8.72 -12.78 3.00
C ILE A 107 8.48 -14.12 3.72
N ASN A 108 7.23 -14.56 3.84
CA ASN A 108 6.94 -15.86 4.46
C ASN A 108 7.55 -17.01 3.66
N ASP A 109 7.42 -16.99 2.33
CA ASP A 109 8.00 -18.00 1.44
C ASP A 109 9.54 -18.00 1.52
N GLU A 110 10.17 -16.83 1.52
CA GLU A 110 11.63 -16.71 1.64
C GLU A 110 12.12 -17.22 3.00
N ILE A 111 11.39 -16.92 4.10
CA ILE A 111 11.72 -17.42 5.44
C ILE A 111 11.59 -18.95 5.49
N ASP A 112 10.53 -19.52 4.92
CA ASP A 112 10.32 -20.97 4.87
C ASP A 112 11.42 -21.69 4.05
N GLU A 113 11.86 -21.09 2.96
CA GLU A 113 12.95 -21.63 2.15
C GLU A 113 14.30 -21.55 2.88
N VAL A 114 14.58 -20.44 3.55
CA VAL A 114 15.77 -20.31 4.41
C VAL A 114 15.75 -21.33 5.54
N ALA A 115 14.59 -21.54 6.18
CA ALA A 115 14.45 -22.53 7.26
C ALA A 115 14.79 -23.95 6.76
N LYS A 116 14.29 -24.34 5.58
CA LYS A 116 14.62 -25.63 4.96
C LYS A 116 16.10 -25.75 4.62
N GLN A 117 16.72 -24.72 4.04
CA GLN A 117 18.15 -24.75 3.74
C GLN A 117 19.01 -24.87 5.00
N VAL A 118 18.61 -24.21 6.09
CA VAL A 118 19.29 -24.33 7.38
C VAL A 118 19.12 -25.74 7.96
N GLU A 119 17.92 -26.31 7.91
CA GLU A 119 17.67 -27.68 8.37
C GLU A 119 18.51 -28.70 7.59
N GLU A 120 18.55 -28.58 6.26
CA GLU A 120 19.35 -29.44 5.39
C GLU A 120 20.84 -29.34 5.71
N LYS A 121 21.41 -28.12 5.77
CA LYS A 121 22.82 -27.92 6.11
C LYS A 121 23.18 -28.42 7.49
N VAL A 122 22.32 -28.19 8.49
CA VAL A 122 22.58 -28.68 9.85
C VAL A 122 22.51 -30.20 9.89
N SER A 123 21.56 -30.81 9.19
CA SER A 123 21.47 -32.27 9.14
C SER A 123 22.64 -32.90 8.41
N GLU A 124 23.10 -32.30 7.32
CA GLU A 124 24.17 -32.85 6.48
C GLU A 124 25.54 -32.57 7.11
N GLU A 125 25.93 -31.30 7.28
CA GLU A 125 27.26 -30.98 7.80
C GLU A 125 27.39 -31.39 9.27
N VAL A 126 26.51 -30.89 10.15
CA VAL A 126 26.67 -31.14 11.59
C VAL A 126 26.33 -32.59 11.94
N GLY A 127 25.30 -33.18 11.31
CA GLY A 127 24.92 -34.56 11.56
C GLY A 127 26.01 -35.54 11.14
N GLU A 128 26.62 -35.34 9.97
CA GLU A 128 27.67 -36.22 9.44
C GLU A 128 28.99 -36.00 10.16
N ASP A 129 29.41 -34.74 10.39
CA ASP A 129 30.63 -34.42 11.14
C ASP A 129 30.57 -34.98 12.58
N VAL A 130 29.44 -34.83 13.27
CA VAL A 130 29.27 -35.36 14.63
C VAL A 130 29.23 -36.87 14.63
N ALA A 131 28.57 -37.50 13.66
CA ALA A 131 28.55 -38.95 13.56
C ALA A 131 29.96 -39.52 13.32
N GLU A 132 30.72 -38.93 12.41
CA GLU A 132 32.11 -39.33 12.12
C GLU A 132 33.04 -39.06 13.30
N GLU A 133 32.98 -37.88 13.93
CA GLU A 133 33.80 -37.56 15.10
C GLU A 133 33.50 -38.49 16.29
N VAL A 134 32.22 -38.81 16.52
CA VAL A 134 31.82 -39.75 17.57
C VAL A 134 32.26 -41.17 17.24
N GLU A 135 32.10 -41.63 16.01
CA GLU A 135 32.56 -42.97 15.60
C GLU A 135 34.07 -43.13 15.82
N VAL A 136 34.86 -42.16 15.35
CA VAL A 136 36.32 -42.21 15.46
C VAL A 136 36.76 -42.14 16.92
N ARG A 137 36.30 -41.14 17.68
CA ARG A 137 36.72 -40.99 19.08
C ARG A 137 36.27 -42.13 19.96
N VAL A 138 35.03 -42.60 19.82
CA VAL A 138 34.53 -43.71 20.65
C VAL A 138 35.22 -45.01 20.25
N SER A 139 35.48 -45.25 18.96
CA SER A 139 36.18 -46.46 18.54
C SER A 139 37.62 -46.48 19.06
N GLU A 140 38.38 -45.39 18.91
CA GLU A 140 39.74 -45.29 19.45
C GLU A 140 39.76 -45.41 20.97
N GLU A 141 38.91 -44.66 21.69
CA GLU A 141 38.90 -44.68 23.15
C GLU A 141 38.49 -46.07 23.69
N VAL A 142 37.53 -46.73 23.07
CA VAL A 142 37.11 -48.10 23.47
C VAL A 142 38.19 -49.12 23.14
N GLU A 143 38.83 -49.05 21.97
CA GLU A 143 39.89 -49.97 21.60
C GLU A 143 41.10 -49.85 22.54
N ASP A 144 41.55 -48.63 22.81
CA ASP A 144 42.66 -48.37 23.74
C ASP A 144 42.31 -48.84 25.16
N THR A 145 41.15 -48.44 25.69
CA THR A 145 40.76 -48.77 27.08
C THR A 145 40.55 -50.28 27.25
N VAL A 146 39.90 -50.95 26.29
CA VAL A 146 39.66 -52.40 26.37
C VAL A 146 40.96 -53.17 26.19
N SER A 147 41.86 -52.73 25.31
CA SER A 147 43.16 -53.38 25.12
C SER A 147 44.02 -53.29 26.37
N GLU A 148 44.05 -52.11 27.03
CA GLU A 148 44.80 -51.89 28.26
C GLU A 148 44.22 -52.68 29.45
N GLU A 149 42.90 -52.63 29.66
CA GLU A 149 42.24 -53.38 30.74
C GLU A 149 42.33 -54.91 30.53
N VAL A 150 42.13 -55.41 29.31
CA VAL A 150 42.24 -56.85 29.02
C VAL A 150 43.70 -57.31 29.15
N GLY A 151 44.66 -56.48 28.73
CA GLY A 151 46.09 -56.73 28.95
C GLY A 151 46.41 -56.89 30.43
N GLU A 152 46.06 -55.89 31.26
CA GLU A 152 46.28 -55.95 32.71
C GLU A 152 45.60 -57.15 33.37
N VAL A 153 44.36 -57.48 32.97
CA VAL A 153 43.65 -58.65 33.51
C VAL A 153 44.34 -59.94 33.11
N MET A 154 44.79 -60.07 31.85
CA MET A 154 45.48 -61.27 31.37
C MET A 154 46.84 -61.44 32.03
N ASP A 155 47.64 -60.38 32.15
CA ASP A 155 48.91 -60.42 32.88
C ASP A 155 48.70 -60.85 34.34
N LYS A 156 47.65 -60.33 35.00
CA LYS A 156 47.32 -60.71 36.37
C LYS A 156 46.83 -62.15 36.52
N VAL A 157 46.11 -62.68 35.53
CA VAL A 157 45.68 -64.09 35.50
C VAL A 157 46.88 -65.02 35.28
N VAL A 158 47.78 -64.68 34.34
CA VAL A 158 48.99 -65.46 34.07
C VAL A 158 49.91 -65.47 35.30
N GLU A 159 50.10 -64.33 35.96
CA GLU A 159 50.89 -64.25 37.19
C GLU A 159 50.25 -65.03 38.36
N SER A 160 48.92 -65.17 38.37
CA SER A 160 48.22 -65.98 39.36
C SER A 160 48.41 -67.48 39.11
N GLU A 161 48.41 -67.95 37.86
CA GLU A 161 48.63 -69.36 37.51
C GLU A 161 50.09 -69.81 37.74
N GLU A 162 51.08 -68.93 37.61
CA GLU A 162 52.50 -69.28 37.87
C GLU A 162 52.85 -69.45 39.36
N THR A 163 51.96 -69.07 40.29
CA THR A 163 52.22 -69.14 41.74
C THR A 163 51.60 -70.35 42.46
N GLU A 164 50.82 -71.17 41.76
CA GLU A 164 50.24 -72.40 42.32
C GLU A 164 51.02 -73.65 41.86
N THR A 165 52.29 -73.76 42.25
CA THR A 165 52.95 -75.07 42.40
C THR A 165 53.54 -75.21 43.80
N PRO A 166 53.07 -76.20 44.59
CA PRO A 166 54.00 -76.94 45.42
C PRO A 166 53.76 -78.46 45.41
N GLU A 167 54.79 -79.17 44.95
CA GLU A 167 55.50 -80.28 45.61
C GLU A 167 54.75 -81.36 46.44
N GLU A 168 54.82 -82.58 45.90
CA GLU A 168 55.30 -83.84 46.53
C GLU A 168 54.76 -84.30 47.90
N LYS A 169 54.12 -85.48 47.93
CA LYS A 169 54.31 -86.48 49.00
C LYS A 169 54.39 -87.91 48.44
N THR A 170 55.49 -88.57 48.80
CA THR A 170 55.84 -89.97 48.59
C THR A 170 55.05 -90.90 49.53
N ASP A 171 54.66 -92.09 49.05
CA ASP A 171 54.76 -93.33 49.83
C ASP A 171 54.78 -94.56 48.89
N THR A 172 55.49 -95.59 49.32
CA THR A 172 56.03 -96.71 48.56
C THR A 172 55.26 -97.98 48.93
N ARG A 173 54.89 -98.84 47.97
CA ARG A 173 54.51 -100.23 48.25
C ARG A 173 55.02 -101.14 47.14
N ALA A 174 56.05 -101.90 47.49
CA ALA A 174 56.69 -102.94 46.70
C ALA A 174 55.82 -104.20 46.54
N GLU A 175 56.05 -104.91 45.43
CA GLU A 175 56.23 -106.38 45.26
C GLU A 175 56.47 -106.58 43.74
N GLU A 176 57.71 -106.88 43.30
CA GLU A 176 58.22 -108.23 42.95
C GLU A 176 57.24 -109.00 42.02
N SER A 177 57.58 -109.59 40.86
CA SER A 177 58.81 -110.26 40.41
C SER A 177 58.73 -110.54 38.89
N GLU A 178 59.90 -110.48 38.23
CA GLU A 178 60.46 -111.39 37.22
C GLU A 178 59.59 -112.10 36.15
N THR A 179 60.07 -112.02 34.89
CA THR A 179 60.13 -113.09 33.84
C THR A 179 58.79 -113.65 33.30
N ASP A 180 58.60 -114.15 32.08
CA ASP A 180 59.43 -114.51 30.93
C ASP A 180 58.47 -114.77 29.75
N GLU A 181 59.05 -114.74 28.54
CA GLU A 181 58.69 -115.54 27.34
C GLU A 181 57.36 -115.40 26.55
N GLU A 182 57.59 -115.34 25.22
CA GLU A 182 56.77 -115.55 23.99
C GLU A 182 55.69 -114.55 23.55
#